data_AF-F1CF50-F1
#
_entry.id   AF-F1CF50-F1
#
_cell.length_a   1.000
_cell.length_b   1.000
_cell.length_c   1.000
_cell.angle_alpha   90.00
_cell.angle_beta   90.00
_cell.angle_gamma   90.00
#
_symmetry.space_group_name_H-M   'P 1'
#
loop_
_entity.id
_entity.type
_entity.pdbx_description
1 polymer ?
#
loop_
_entity_poly.entity_id
_entity_poly.type
_entity_poly.pdbx_seq_one_letter_code
_entity_poly.pdbx_strand_id
1 'polypeptide(L)'
;VRKSKGFSWGAAGVSTSLFTGPMMADIIQRARPMRRAKYVCMEGADKLPNGYYGTSLKLNWVMDKNRGIMLAHKMNGESLSPDHGRPLRAVVPGQIGGRSVKWLKRLIVTDAPSDNWYHIYDNRVLPTMVSPEMSSEDPRLWRDERYAIYDLSVNSAAAYPQHDEVLSLSSPETTYTARGYAYGGGGRRITRVEISLDDGKTWRLANIEYPEDKYREYESQLYGGQVDMWWRESSFCWCMWSLDIPVPDLETSDAILVRAMDEAMNIQPRDMYWSVLGMMNNPWFRISIIKENGGLKFAHPTQPALMPGGWMEEVKKKGGDLTNGYWGQRSNGVATTMPVVTEEIDMTAKGLNNVISIEELRSHSTAENPWF
;
A
#
# COMPACT_ATOMS: atom_id res chain seq x y z
N VAL A 1 -3.41 -7.21 17.61
CA VAL A 1 -3.97 -6.38 16.51
C VAL A 1 -5.33 -6.94 16.13
N ARG A 2 -6.33 -6.06 15.96
CA ARG A 2 -7.74 -6.41 15.72
C ARG A 2 -8.04 -6.59 14.23
N LYS A 3 -9.03 -7.41 13.88
CA LYS A 3 -9.52 -7.59 12.50
C LYS A 3 -10.11 -6.26 11.99
N SER A 4 -9.72 -5.83 10.79
CA SER A 4 -10.29 -4.66 10.11
C SER A 4 -11.40 -5.09 9.14
N LYS A 5 -12.12 -4.11 8.56
CA LYS A 5 -13.10 -4.33 7.49
C LYS A 5 -12.47 -4.39 6.08
N GLY A 6 -11.15 -4.13 5.96
CA GLY A 6 -10.43 -4.08 4.69
C GLY A 6 -9.94 -5.44 4.19
N PHE A 7 -9.49 -5.48 2.95
CA PHE A 7 -8.87 -6.67 2.35
C PHE A 7 -7.48 -6.95 2.95
N SER A 8 -7.12 -8.24 3.05
CA SER A 8 -5.82 -8.70 3.53
C SER A 8 -4.72 -8.53 2.47
N TRP A 9 -4.23 -7.30 2.32
CA TRP A 9 -3.04 -7.04 1.50
C TRP A 9 -1.77 -7.50 2.21
N GLY A 10 -0.85 -8.10 1.45
CA GLY A 10 0.55 -8.21 1.87
C GLY A 10 1.32 -6.91 1.60
N ALA A 11 2.65 -6.97 1.67
CA ALA A 11 3.51 -5.83 1.34
C ALA A 11 3.65 -5.57 -0.17
N ALA A 12 2.89 -6.25 -1.03
CA ALA A 12 2.99 -6.15 -2.49
C ALA A 12 1.80 -5.42 -3.13
N GLY A 13 1.00 -4.68 -2.36
CA GLY A 13 -0.08 -3.82 -2.87
C GLY A 13 0.41 -2.56 -3.61
N VAL A 14 1.52 -2.67 -4.34
CA VAL A 14 2.22 -1.57 -5.03
C VAL A 14 2.88 -2.09 -6.30
N SER A 15 2.83 -1.28 -7.36
CA SER A 15 3.53 -1.51 -8.63
C SER A 15 3.92 -0.16 -9.25
N THR A 16 5.00 -0.16 -10.03
CA THR A 16 5.46 1.03 -10.78
C THR A 16 5.40 0.74 -12.28
N SER A 17 5.00 1.73 -13.09
CA SER A 17 4.89 1.58 -14.55
C SER A 17 5.05 2.92 -15.26
N LEU A 18 5.43 2.87 -16.54
CA LEU A 18 5.44 4.01 -17.43
C LEU A 18 4.03 4.21 -18.00
N PHE A 19 3.42 5.36 -17.74
CA PHE A 19 2.11 5.71 -18.28
C PHE A 19 2.25 6.74 -19.40
N THR A 20 1.42 6.60 -20.46
CA THR A 20 1.39 7.56 -21.57
C THR A 20 -0.01 8.12 -21.73
N GLY A 21 -0.09 9.45 -21.81
CA GLY A 21 -1.31 10.19 -22.10
C GLY A 21 -1.17 11.69 -21.79
N PRO A 22 -2.19 12.51 -22.09
CA PRO A 22 -2.15 13.94 -21.82
C PRO A 22 -2.17 14.26 -20.33
N MET A 23 -1.54 15.37 -19.95
CA MET A 23 -1.66 15.93 -18.61
C MET A 23 -3.12 16.36 -18.36
N MET A 24 -3.65 16.03 -17.19
CA MET A 24 -5.01 16.41 -16.81
C MET A 24 -5.15 17.94 -16.72
N ALA A 25 -4.08 18.64 -16.31
CA ALA A 25 -3.99 20.09 -16.28
C ALA A 25 -4.40 20.74 -17.61
N ASP A 26 -3.87 20.23 -18.73
CA ASP A 26 -4.11 20.81 -20.07
C ASP A 26 -5.57 20.63 -20.50
N ILE A 27 -6.22 19.54 -20.09
CA ILE A 27 -7.64 19.27 -20.35
C ILE A 27 -8.53 20.18 -19.50
N ILE A 28 -8.25 20.28 -18.19
CA ILE A 28 -9.03 21.11 -17.27
C ILE A 28 -8.89 22.59 -17.59
N GLN A 29 -7.69 23.05 -17.99
CA GLN A 29 -7.45 24.44 -18.39
C GLN A 29 -8.35 24.88 -19.55
N ARG A 30 -8.61 24.00 -20.52
CA ARG A 30 -9.50 24.29 -21.67
C ARG A 30 -10.94 24.54 -21.24
N ALA A 31 -11.39 23.91 -20.15
CA ALA A 31 -12.73 24.12 -19.59
C ALA A 31 -12.88 25.44 -18.81
N ARG A 32 -11.79 26.19 -18.60
CA ARG A 32 -11.76 27.49 -17.91
C ARG A 32 -12.50 27.47 -16.56
N PRO A 33 -11.99 26.74 -15.54
CA PRO A 33 -12.61 26.64 -14.23
C PRO A 33 -12.96 28.01 -13.62
N MET A 34 -14.14 28.10 -12.99
CA MET A 34 -14.53 29.31 -12.26
C MET A 34 -13.60 29.54 -11.05
N ARG A 35 -13.41 30.80 -10.63
CA ARG A 35 -12.59 31.15 -9.45
C ARG A 35 -12.98 30.41 -8.15
N ARG A 36 -14.26 30.07 -8.01
CA ARG A 36 -14.79 29.33 -6.85
C ARG A 36 -14.45 27.83 -6.86
N ALA A 37 -14.05 27.27 -8.00
CA ALA A 37 -13.76 25.84 -8.12
C ALA A 37 -12.56 25.45 -7.25
N LYS A 38 -12.66 24.29 -6.59
CA LYS A 38 -11.67 23.74 -5.66
C LYS A 38 -11.33 22.28 -5.91
N TYR A 39 -12.19 21.52 -6.60
CA TYR A 39 -12.03 20.10 -6.82
C TYR A 39 -12.30 19.70 -8.27
N VAL A 40 -11.73 18.56 -8.67
CA VAL A 40 -12.06 17.82 -9.89
C VAL A 40 -12.56 16.46 -9.44
N CYS A 41 -13.87 16.25 -9.53
CA CYS A 41 -14.48 14.94 -9.34
C CYS A 41 -14.29 14.10 -10.60
N MET A 42 -14.04 12.81 -10.41
CA MET A 42 -13.78 11.82 -11.44
C MET A 42 -14.77 10.67 -11.25
N GLU A 43 -15.39 10.21 -12.34
CA GLU A 43 -16.33 9.08 -12.34
C GLU A 43 -15.90 8.03 -13.38
N GLY A 44 -15.85 6.77 -12.97
CA GLY A 44 -15.57 5.61 -13.80
C GLY A 44 -16.83 5.05 -14.49
N ALA A 45 -16.65 4.12 -15.41
CA ALA A 45 -17.73 3.42 -16.11
C ALA A 45 -18.23 2.16 -15.38
N ASP A 46 -17.49 1.69 -14.38
CA ASP A 46 -17.78 0.46 -13.65
C ASP A 46 -18.98 0.65 -12.72
N LYS A 47 -19.93 -0.28 -12.80
CA LYS A 47 -21.11 -0.30 -11.96
C LYS A 47 -20.86 -1.24 -10.79
N LEU A 48 -20.69 -0.68 -9.60
CA LEU A 48 -20.48 -1.38 -8.34
C LEU A 48 -21.79 -1.38 -7.52
N PRO A 49 -21.87 -2.10 -6.37
CA PRO A 49 -23.11 -2.19 -5.59
C PRO A 49 -23.72 -0.86 -5.17
N ASN A 50 -22.90 0.18 -4.95
CA ASN A 50 -23.35 1.52 -4.55
C ASN A 50 -23.27 2.55 -5.69
N GLY A 51 -23.34 2.10 -6.94
CA GLY A 51 -23.30 2.94 -8.13
C GLY A 51 -21.94 2.95 -8.81
N TYR A 52 -21.66 4.00 -9.60
CA TYR A 52 -20.39 4.13 -10.31
C TYR A 52 -19.27 4.54 -9.37
N TYR A 53 -18.07 3.98 -9.56
CA TYR A 53 -16.92 4.44 -8.78
C TYR A 53 -16.64 5.91 -9.07
N GLY A 54 -16.53 6.72 -8.01
CA GLY A 54 -16.25 8.12 -8.15
C GLY A 54 -15.51 8.70 -6.96
N THR A 55 -14.68 9.69 -7.22
CA THR A 55 -13.87 10.36 -6.20
C THR A 55 -13.44 11.76 -6.65
N SER A 56 -12.64 12.48 -5.88
CA SER A 56 -12.16 13.80 -6.29
C SER A 56 -10.69 14.04 -5.98
N LEU A 57 -10.10 15.01 -6.68
CA LEU A 57 -8.79 15.59 -6.45
C LEU A 57 -8.95 17.09 -6.18
N LYS A 58 -8.01 17.69 -5.45
CA LYS A 58 -7.95 19.15 -5.34
C LYS A 58 -7.55 19.75 -6.69
N LEU A 59 -8.27 20.77 -7.13
CA LEU A 59 -8.07 21.43 -8.43
C LEU A 59 -6.66 22.02 -8.55
N ASN A 60 -6.14 22.64 -7.48
CA ASN A 60 -4.79 23.20 -7.50
C ASN A 60 -3.72 22.13 -7.77
N TRP A 61 -3.91 20.91 -7.28
CA TRP A 61 -3.02 19.78 -7.55
C TRP A 61 -3.14 19.27 -8.98
N VAL A 62 -4.36 19.20 -9.52
CA VAL A 62 -4.60 18.83 -10.92
C VAL A 62 -3.97 19.83 -11.88
N MET A 63 -4.01 21.12 -11.54
CA MET A 63 -3.43 22.20 -12.35
C MET A 63 -1.90 22.32 -12.21
N ASP A 64 -1.33 21.78 -11.13
CA ASP A 64 0.11 21.79 -10.91
C ASP A 64 0.77 20.72 -11.79
N LYS A 65 1.38 21.18 -12.89
CA LYS A 65 2.11 20.29 -13.79
C LYS A 65 3.18 19.51 -13.05
N ASN A 66 3.79 20.03 -11.98
CA ASN A 66 4.84 19.36 -11.22
C ASN A 66 4.33 18.08 -10.55
N ARG A 67 3.02 17.94 -10.29
CA ARG A 67 2.40 16.72 -9.73
C ARG A 67 2.17 15.58 -10.73
N GLY A 68 2.36 15.83 -12.04
CA GLY A 68 2.36 14.78 -13.07
C GLY A 68 1.02 14.06 -13.25
N ILE A 69 -0.10 14.67 -12.85
CA ILE A 69 -1.43 14.06 -12.93
C ILE A 69 -1.88 14.01 -14.40
N MET A 70 -2.20 12.82 -14.89
CA MET A 70 -2.47 12.56 -16.31
C MET A 70 -3.69 11.69 -16.55
N LEU A 71 -4.17 11.71 -17.80
CA LEU A 71 -5.15 10.78 -18.33
C LEU A 71 -4.45 9.76 -19.21
N ALA A 72 -4.13 8.59 -18.67
CA ALA A 72 -3.34 7.59 -19.37
C ALA A 72 -4.22 6.71 -20.27
N HIS A 73 -3.72 6.40 -21.47
CA HIS A 73 -4.29 5.44 -22.40
C HIS A 73 -3.32 4.30 -22.77
N LYS A 74 -2.05 4.37 -22.31
CA LYS A 74 -1.08 3.26 -22.36
C LYS A 74 -0.40 3.06 -21.01
N MET A 75 0.06 1.83 -20.79
CA MET A 75 0.89 1.40 -19.66
C MET A 75 2.00 0.51 -20.19
N ASN A 76 3.26 0.87 -19.92
CA ASN A 76 4.47 0.20 -20.41
C ASN A 76 4.50 0.01 -21.93
N GLY A 77 4.03 1.02 -22.68
CA GLY A 77 4.01 1.02 -24.14
C GLY A 77 2.81 0.33 -24.79
N GLU A 78 2.09 -0.47 -24.04
CA GLU A 78 0.90 -1.17 -24.50
C GLU A 78 -0.38 -0.39 -24.19
N SER A 79 -1.45 -0.67 -24.95
CA SER A 79 -2.78 -0.17 -24.59
C SER A 79 -3.17 -0.70 -23.20
N LEU A 80 -3.89 0.10 -22.42
CA LEU A 80 -4.37 -0.36 -21.10
C LEU A 80 -5.13 -1.69 -21.23
N SER A 81 -4.84 -2.61 -20.32
CA SER A 81 -5.65 -3.81 -20.13
C SER A 81 -7.01 -3.45 -19.51
N PRO A 82 -8.03 -4.34 -19.59
CA PRO A 82 -9.29 -4.14 -18.90
C PRO A 82 -9.11 -3.83 -17.40
N ASP A 83 -8.29 -4.59 -16.69
CA ASP A 83 -8.03 -4.41 -15.25
C ASP A 83 -7.32 -3.10 -14.92
N HIS A 84 -6.58 -2.53 -15.88
CA HIS A 84 -5.90 -1.25 -15.76
C HIS A 84 -6.68 -0.09 -16.38
N GLY A 85 -7.98 -0.26 -16.66
CA GLY A 85 -8.88 0.85 -16.95
C GLY A 85 -9.04 1.18 -18.44
N ARG A 86 -8.86 0.22 -19.35
CA ARG A 86 -9.10 0.41 -20.78
C ARG A 86 -10.44 1.11 -21.08
N PRO A 87 -10.51 2.13 -21.95
CA PRO A 87 -9.41 2.69 -22.75
C PRO A 87 -8.66 3.84 -22.08
N LEU A 88 -9.15 4.36 -20.94
CA LEU A 88 -8.63 5.58 -20.33
C LEU A 88 -8.78 5.53 -18.81
N ARG A 89 -7.73 5.93 -18.09
CA ARG A 89 -7.76 6.12 -16.64
C ARG A 89 -7.12 7.43 -16.23
N ALA A 90 -7.46 7.92 -15.05
CA ALA A 90 -6.61 8.86 -14.33
C ALA A 90 -5.39 8.12 -13.75
N VAL A 91 -4.24 8.78 -13.77
CA VAL A 91 -3.03 8.39 -13.04
C VAL A 91 -2.62 9.59 -12.19
N VAL A 92 -2.56 9.38 -10.88
CA VAL A 92 -2.32 10.44 -9.88
C VAL A 92 -1.06 10.09 -9.08
N PRO A 93 0.13 10.53 -9.51
CA PRO A 93 1.38 10.22 -8.84
C PRO A 93 1.41 10.70 -7.38
N GLY A 94 2.06 9.93 -6.51
CA GLY A 94 2.21 10.25 -5.08
C GLY A 94 0.94 10.15 -4.23
N GLN A 95 -0.20 9.72 -4.81
CA GLN A 95 -1.46 9.48 -4.10
C GLN A 95 -1.84 8.00 -4.11
N ILE A 96 -2.76 7.61 -3.23
CA ILE A 96 -3.30 6.25 -3.22
C ILE A 96 -3.96 5.87 -4.55
N GLY A 97 -3.91 4.59 -4.89
CA GLY A 97 -4.52 4.04 -6.11
C GLY A 97 -6.02 4.36 -6.26
N GLY A 98 -6.75 4.49 -5.15
CA GLY A 98 -8.17 4.88 -5.16
C GLY A 98 -8.44 6.25 -5.80
N ARG A 99 -7.48 7.18 -5.82
CA ARG A 99 -7.65 8.45 -6.52
C ARG A 99 -7.36 8.37 -8.02
N SER A 100 -6.80 7.26 -8.51
CA SER A 100 -6.51 7.01 -9.93
C SER A 100 -7.65 6.26 -10.61
N VAL A 101 -8.78 6.94 -10.81
CA VAL A 101 -10.04 6.37 -11.35
C VAL A 101 -9.82 5.67 -12.70
N LYS A 102 -10.22 4.40 -12.77
CA LYS A 102 -10.19 3.57 -13.98
C LYS A 102 -11.45 3.75 -14.82
N TRP A 103 -11.38 3.37 -16.10
CA TRP A 103 -12.52 3.40 -17.03
C TRP A 103 -13.20 4.77 -17.06
N LEU A 104 -12.40 5.83 -17.10
CA LEU A 104 -12.83 7.20 -16.83
C LEU A 104 -13.91 7.67 -17.81
N LYS A 105 -15.00 8.23 -17.29
CA LYS A 105 -16.13 8.76 -18.06
C LYS A 105 -16.37 10.24 -17.88
N ARG A 106 -16.23 10.77 -16.65
CA ARG A 106 -16.50 12.19 -16.37
C ARG A 106 -15.40 12.83 -15.55
N LEU A 107 -15.12 14.09 -15.88
CA LEU A 107 -14.39 15.04 -15.07
C LEU A 107 -15.35 16.19 -14.76
N ILE A 108 -15.60 16.45 -13.48
CA ILE A 108 -16.59 17.42 -13.01
C ILE A 108 -15.89 18.40 -12.08
N VAL A 109 -15.85 19.68 -12.46
CA VAL A 109 -15.19 20.72 -11.67
C VAL A 109 -16.18 21.31 -10.67
N THR A 110 -15.86 21.23 -9.38
CA THR A 110 -16.75 21.59 -8.28
C THR A 110 -16.05 22.48 -7.24
N ASP A 111 -16.80 23.13 -6.35
CA ASP A 111 -16.28 23.89 -5.21
C ASP A 111 -16.14 23.05 -3.93
N ALA A 112 -16.70 21.85 -3.90
CA ALA A 112 -16.62 20.88 -2.80
C ALA A 112 -16.07 19.51 -3.26
N PRO A 113 -15.55 18.67 -2.34
CA PRO A 113 -15.17 17.29 -2.64
C PRO A 113 -16.34 16.46 -3.18
N SER A 114 -16.03 15.33 -3.80
CA SER A 114 -17.00 14.37 -4.30
C SER A 114 -17.95 13.87 -3.21
N ASP A 115 -19.25 13.86 -3.49
CA ASP A 115 -20.29 13.26 -2.65
C ASP A 115 -20.56 11.78 -2.99
N ASN A 116 -19.84 11.22 -3.98
CA ASN A 116 -19.92 9.81 -4.35
C ASN A 116 -19.70 8.89 -3.14
N TRP A 117 -20.49 7.81 -3.08
CA TRP A 117 -20.45 6.84 -1.98
C TRP A 117 -19.03 6.30 -1.70
N TYR A 118 -18.27 5.98 -2.75
CA TYR A 118 -16.90 5.44 -2.64
C TYR A 118 -15.86 6.49 -2.20
N HIS A 119 -16.16 7.78 -2.32
CA HIS A 119 -15.34 8.84 -1.72
C HIS A 119 -15.59 9.00 -0.23
N ILE A 120 -16.83 8.77 0.22
CA ILE A 120 -17.24 8.95 1.61
C ILE A 120 -16.86 7.71 2.44
N TYR A 121 -17.27 6.52 2.01
CA TYR A 121 -17.23 5.31 2.84
C TYR A 121 -16.02 4.39 2.60
N ASP A 122 -15.07 4.81 1.77
CA ASP A 122 -13.84 4.08 1.49
C ASP A 122 -12.64 5.04 1.41
N ASN A 123 -11.42 4.50 1.40
CA ASN A 123 -10.18 5.27 1.25
C ASN A 123 -9.99 6.37 2.31
N ARG A 124 -10.25 6.01 3.58
CA ARG A 124 -10.06 6.86 4.76
C ARG A 124 -9.25 6.18 5.86
N VAL A 125 -8.47 6.97 6.62
CA VAL A 125 -7.86 6.55 7.88
C VAL A 125 -8.64 7.20 9.02
N LEU A 126 -9.59 6.47 9.59
CA LEU A 126 -10.35 6.95 10.74
C LEU A 126 -9.46 6.96 12.00
N PRO A 127 -9.72 7.87 12.96
CA PRO A 127 -9.00 7.94 14.22
C PRO A 127 -8.98 6.61 15.01
N THR A 128 -7.88 6.32 15.70
CA THR A 128 -7.65 5.01 16.37
C THR A 128 -8.70 4.59 17.40
N MET A 129 -9.40 5.54 18.03
CA MET A 129 -10.47 5.24 18.99
C MET A 129 -11.78 4.83 18.33
N VAL A 130 -11.93 5.00 17.01
CA VAL A 130 -13.14 4.61 16.28
C VAL A 130 -13.13 3.11 16.06
N SER A 131 -14.08 2.41 16.67
CA SER A 131 -14.26 0.97 16.47
C SER A 131 -15.01 0.65 15.15
N PRO A 132 -14.95 -0.61 14.67
CA PRO A 132 -15.77 -1.06 13.54
C PRO A 132 -17.27 -0.84 13.76
N GLU A 133 -17.75 -1.02 14.99
CA GLU A 133 -19.16 -0.82 15.40
C GLU A 133 -19.53 0.66 15.33
N MET A 134 -18.73 1.53 15.97
CA MET A 134 -18.93 2.99 15.91
C MET A 134 -18.98 3.51 14.48
N SER A 135 -18.09 3.01 13.61
CA SER A 135 -18.06 3.40 12.19
C SER A 135 -19.31 2.98 11.40
N SER A 136 -20.03 1.94 11.84
CA SER A 136 -21.28 1.50 11.24
C SER A 136 -22.47 2.34 11.71
N GLU A 137 -22.44 2.79 12.97
CA GLU A 137 -23.55 3.50 13.62
C GLU A 137 -23.55 5.01 13.36
N ASP A 138 -22.37 5.63 13.14
CA ASP A 138 -22.25 7.07 12.91
C ASP A 138 -21.69 7.42 11.52
N PRO A 139 -22.56 7.70 10.53
CA PRO A 139 -22.15 8.11 9.18
C PRO A 139 -21.33 9.41 9.14
N ARG A 140 -21.36 10.24 10.18
CA ARG A 140 -20.61 11.52 10.20
C ARG A 140 -19.10 11.30 10.25
N LEU A 141 -18.67 10.17 10.83
CA LEU A 141 -17.25 9.78 10.89
C LEU A 141 -16.62 9.66 9.49
N TRP A 142 -17.43 9.33 8.48
CA TRP A 142 -17.00 9.16 7.09
C TRP A 142 -17.04 10.45 6.26
N ARG A 143 -17.64 11.54 6.77
CA ARG A 143 -17.83 12.78 6.01
C ARG A 143 -16.81 13.86 6.33
N ASP A 144 -15.90 13.60 7.26
CA ASP A 144 -14.81 14.51 7.59
C ASP A 144 -13.61 14.31 6.67
N GLU A 145 -13.36 15.28 5.79
CA GLU A 145 -12.26 15.26 4.82
C GLU A 145 -10.87 15.17 5.44
N ARG A 146 -10.72 15.47 6.74
CA ARG A 146 -9.44 15.29 7.44
C ARG A 146 -8.99 13.84 7.47
N TYR A 147 -9.92 12.89 7.30
CA TYR A 147 -9.63 11.45 7.28
C TYR A 147 -9.54 10.88 5.86
N ALA A 148 -9.89 11.65 4.83
CA ALA A 148 -9.79 11.22 3.44
C ALA A 148 -8.32 11.12 3.00
N ILE A 149 -7.94 9.97 2.44
CA ILE A 149 -6.57 9.75 2.00
C ILE A 149 -6.37 10.38 0.63
N TYR A 150 -5.29 11.14 0.46
CA TYR A 150 -4.84 11.64 -0.83
C TYR A 150 -3.39 11.21 -1.05
N ASP A 151 -2.42 12.06 -0.68
CA ASP A 151 -1.00 11.76 -0.73
C ASP A 151 -0.66 10.55 0.17
N LEU A 152 0.24 9.68 -0.30
CA LEU A 152 0.77 8.56 0.48
C LEU A 152 1.62 9.05 1.67
N SER A 153 1.70 8.23 2.72
CA SER A 153 2.70 8.37 3.78
C SER A 153 3.99 7.69 3.35
N VAL A 154 5.08 8.00 4.05
CA VAL A 154 6.33 7.26 3.93
C VAL A 154 6.09 5.79 4.30
N ASN A 155 6.60 4.87 3.49
CA ASN A 155 6.55 3.44 3.76
C ASN A 155 7.80 2.74 3.20
N SER A 156 8.15 1.60 3.80
CA SER A 156 9.21 0.72 3.33
C SER A 156 8.92 -0.72 3.71
N ALA A 157 9.40 -1.65 2.91
CA ALA A 157 9.32 -3.08 3.18
C ALA A 157 10.58 -3.78 2.68
N ALA A 158 10.92 -4.90 3.32
CA ALA A 158 11.97 -5.80 2.86
C ALA A 158 11.40 -6.85 1.92
N ALA A 159 12.13 -7.14 0.85
CA ALA A 159 11.87 -8.25 -0.06
C ALA A 159 12.85 -9.40 0.19
N TYR A 160 14.08 -9.08 0.59
CA TYR A 160 15.13 -10.01 0.99
C TYR A 160 15.60 -9.69 2.42
N PRO A 161 15.69 -10.70 3.30
CA PRO A 161 15.43 -12.12 3.04
C PRO A 161 13.97 -12.41 2.74
N GLN A 162 13.70 -13.41 1.89
CA GLN A 162 12.35 -13.84 1.54
C GLN A 162 11.70 -14.53 2.74
N HIS A 163 10.37 -14.62 2.72
CA HIS A 163 9.68 -15.45 3.69
C HIS A 163 10.07 -16.92 3.51
N ASP A 164 10.34 -17.61 4.62
CA ASP A 164 10.85 -18.97 4.70
C ASP A 164 12.23 -19.21 4.06
N GLU A 165 12.93 -18.15 3.65
CA GLU A 165 14.33 -18.26 3.24
C GLU A 165 15.18 -18.77 4.42
N VAL A 166 16.10 -19.70 4.12
CA VAL A 166 17.05 -20.25 5.10
C VAL A 166 18.46 -19.91 4.66
N LEU A 167 19.13 -19.08 5.46
CA LEU A 167 20.56 -18.82 5.32
C LEU A 167 21.35 -19.89 6.06
N SER A 168 22.19 -20.64 5.35
CA SER A 168 23.05 -21.67 5.96
C SER A 168 24.28 -21.04 6.60
N LEU A 169 24.53 -21.30 7.89
CA LEU A 169 25.72 -20.80 8.59
C LEU A 169 27.00 -21.56 8.23
N SER A 170 26.88 -22.67 7.50
CA SER A 170 28.02 -23.38 6.91
C SER A 170 28.48 -22.80 5.56
N SER A 171 27.75 -21.81 5.02
CA SER A 171 28.11 -21.13 3.78
C SER A 171 29.46 -20.38 3.95
N PRO A 172 30.32 -20.36 2.93
CA PRO A 172 31.53 -19.52 2.97
C PRO A 172 31.21 -18.01 2.91
N GLU A 173 29.97 -17.63 2.61
CA GLU A 173 29.53 -16.24 2.57
C GLU A 173 29.53 -15.64 3.98
N THR A 174 30.26 -14.53 4.15
CA THR A 174 30.37 -13.82 5.44
C THR A 174 29.39 -12.66 5.57
N THR A 175 28.67 -12.34 4.50
CA THR A 175 27.74 -11.22 4.41
C THR A 175 26.44 -11.62 3.69
N TYR A 176 25.33 -11.09 4.15
CA TYR A 176 24.01 -11.23 3.55
C TYR A 176 23.48 -9.87 3.10
N THR A 177 23.06 -9.73 1.83
CA THR A 177 22.52 -8.47 1.31
C THR A 177 21.00 -8.40 1.51
N ALA A 178 20.57 -7.72 2.57
CA ALA A 178 19.15 -7.38 2.76
C ALA A 178 18.72 -6.30 1.76
N ARG A 179 17.54 -6.46 1.15
CA ARG A 179 17.05 -5.56 0.10
C ARG A 179 15.55 -5.38 0.15
N GLY A 180 15.08 -4.25 -0.32
CA GLY A 180 13.65 -3.97 -0.43
C GLY A 180 13.37 -2.69 -1.18
N TYR A 181 12.20 -2.14 -0.95
CA TYR A 181 11.77 -0.88 -1.55
C TYR A 181 11.29 0.10 -0.48
N ALA A 182 11.25 1.38 -0.84
CA ALA A 182 10.59 2.42 -0.07
C ALA A 182 9.86 3.40 -1.00
N TYR A 183 8.81 4.04 -0.52
CA TYR A 183 8.07 5.06 -1.26
C TYR A 183 7.53 6.15 -0.33
N GLY A 184 7.31 7.33 -0.90
CA GLY A 184 6.65 8.46 -0.26
C GLY A 184 5.44 8.93 -1.06
N GLY A 185 4.70 9.90 -0.52
CA GLY A 185 3.59 10.53 -1.22
C GLY A 185 3.88 11.97 -1.64
N GLY A 186 2.97 12.54 -2.42
CA GLY A 186 3.00 13.95 -2.81
C GLY A 186 4.26 14.42 -3.53
N GLY A 187 5.02 13.50 -4.12
CA GLY A 187 6.29 13.81 -4.78
C GLY A 187 7.50 13.87 -3.85
N ARG A 188 7.36 13.49 -2.57
CA ARG A 188 8.46 13.61 -1.61
C ARG A 188 9.47 12.48 -1.77
N ARG A 189 10.75 12.85 -1.88
CA ARG A 189 11.86 11.90 -1.99
C ARG A 189 12.10 11.20 -0.66
N ILE A 190 12.26 9.87 -0.69
CA ILE A 190 12.84 9.13 0.42
C ILE A 190 14.31 9.47 0.49
N THR A 191 14.79 10.01 1.60
CA THR A 191 16.20 10.42 1.74
C THR A 191 17.02 9.41 2.53
N ARG A 192 16.36 8.60 3.37
CA ARG A 192 17.03 7.63 4.24
C ARG A 192 16.18 6.37 4.38
N VAL A 193 16.83 5.22 4.30
CA VAL A 193 16.30 3.93 4.75
C VAL A 193 17.30 3.40 5.78
N GLU A 194 16.78 2.99 6.92
CA GLU A 194 17.57 2.56 8.06
C GLU A 194 17.16 1.17 8.49
N ILE A 195 18.17 0.35 8.79
CA ILE A 195 18.00 -1.04 9.22
C ILE A 195 18.52 -1.17 10.65
N SER A 196 17.72 -1.81 11.49
CA SER A 196 18.10 -2.16 12.87
C SER A 196 18.08 -3.67 13.04
N LEU A 197 19.02 -4.15 13.85
CA LEU A 197 19.16 -5.56 14.24
C LEU A 197 18.98 -5.78 15.75
N ASP A 198 18.77 -4.70 16.52
CA ASP A 198 18.73 -4.71 17.99
C ASP A 198 17.45 -4.06 18.56
N ASP A 199 16.32 -4.33 17.91
CA ASP A 199 14.99 -3.82 18.25
C ASP A 199 14.83 -2.29 18.21
N GLY A 200 15.65 -1.63 17.39
CA GLY A 200 15.58 -0.20 17.10
C GLY A 200 16.44 0.66 17.99
N LYS A 201 17.38 0.07 18.74
CA LYS A 201 18.33 0.79 19.61
C LYS A 201 19.41 1.46 18.79
N THR A 202 19.93 0.79 17.76
CA THR A 202 20.90 1.33 16.81
C THR A 202 20.44 1.11 15.38
N TRP A 203 20.92 1.96 14.47
CA TRP A 203 20.48 2.00 13.09
C TRP A 203 21.67 2.08 12.13
N ARG A 204 21.62 1.27 11.08
CA ARG A 204 22.57 1.27 9.97
C ARG A 204 21.91 1.90 8.75
N LEU A 205 22.65 2.74 8.05
CA LEU A 205 22.16 3.43 6.86
C LEU A 205 22.28 2.52 5.63
N ALA A 206 21.17 2.28 4.93
CA ALA A 206 21.18 1.55 3.67
C ALA A 206 21.60 2.43 2.49
N ASN A 207 22.10 1.77 1.45
CA ASN A 207 22.23 2.37 0.12
C ASN A 207 20.84 2.49 -0.50
N ILE A 208 20.59 3.55 -1.26
CA ILE A 208 19.34 3.78 -1.98
C ILE A 208 19.63 4.00 -3.47
N GLU A 209 18.97 3.24 -4.33
CA GLU A 209 18.91 3.48 -5.77
C GLU A 209 17.56 4.14 -6.11
N TYR A 210 17.61 5.19 -6.92
CA TYR A 210 16.43 5.89 -7.44
C TYR A 210 16.32 5.68 -8.96
N PRO A 211 15.67 4.59 -9.44
CA PRO A 211 15.54 4.33 -10.87
C PRO A 211 14.86 5.47 -11.65
N GLU A 212 14.01 6.26 -10.98
CA GLU A 212 13.36 7.44 -11.56
C GLU A 212 14.36 8.50 -12.06
N ASP A 213 15.50 8.65 -11.39
CA ASP A 213 16.48 9.69 -11.74
C ASP A 213 17.11 9.43 -13.12
N LYS A 214 17.18 8.16 -13.56
CA LYS A 214 17.57 7.80 -14.94
C LYS A 214 16.63 8.42 -15.98
N TYR A 215 15.36 8.64 -15.62
CA TYR A 215 14.38 9.29 -16.51
C TYR A 215 14.41 10.82 -16.42
N ARG A 216 14.98 11.41 -15.35
CA ARG A 216 15.22 12.87 -15.31
C ARG A 216 16.33 13.28 -16.27
N GLU A 217 17.31 12.41 -16.46
CA GLU A 217 18.41 12.60 -17.42
C GLU A 217 18.03 12.18 -18.86
N TYR A 218 16.85 11.56 -19.04
CA TYR A 218 16.42 11.06 -20.34
C TYR A 218 15.66 12.13 -21.14
N GLU A 219 16.30 12.64 -22.20
CA GLU A 219 15.73 13.67 -23.08
C GLU A 219 15.30 13.06 -24.43
N SER A 220 14.13 12.39 -24.46
CA SER A 220 13.54 11.88 -25.70
C SER A 220 12.06 11.51 -25.52
N GLN A 221 11.50 10.81 -26.50
CA GLN A 221 10.16 10.24 -26.44
C GLN A 221 10.20 8.75 -26.12
N LEU A 222 9.26 8.30 -25.30
CA LEU A 222 8.96 6.89 -25.07
C LEU A 222 7.49 6.63 -25.36
N TYR A 223 7.24 5.58 -26.15
CA TYR A 223 5.89 5.09 -26.46
C TYR A 223 4.92 6.10 -27.10
N GLY A 224 5.48 7.14 -27.75
CA GLY A 224 4.74 8.22 -28.37
C GLY A 224 4.39 9.37 -27.41
N GLY A 225 4.95 9.40 -26.20
CA GLY A 225 4.89 10.52 -25.27
C GLY A 225 6.27 11.11 -25.02
N GLN A 226 6.32 12.42 -24.77
CA GLN A 226 7.54 13.08 -24.32
C GLN A 226 7.84 12.69 -22.86
N VAL A 227 9.07 12.30 -22.57
CA VAL A 227 9.55 12.15 -21.20
C VAL A 227 10.00 13.52 -20.72
N ASP A 228 9.20 14.15 -19.87
CA ASP A 228 9.41 15.53 -19.39
C ASP A 228 9.59 15.53 -17.87
N MET A 229 10.71 14.94 -17.44
CA MET A 229 11.06 14.74 -16.04
C MET A 229 12.24 15.62 -15.56
N TRP A 230 13.04 16.16 -16.49
CA TRP A 230 14.30 16.88 -16.20
C TRP A 230 14.15 18.09 -15.29
N TRP A 231 13.02 18.79 -15.33
CA TRP A 231 12.76 20.01 -14.53
C TRP A 231 12.07 19.71 -13.19
N ARG A 232 11.64 18.46 -12.98
CA ARG A 232 10.93 18.07 -11.77
C ARG A 232 11.94 17.61 -10.74
N GLU A 233 11.76 18.06 -9.50
CA GLU A 233 12.46 17.50 -8.34
C GLU A 233 11.62 16.44 -7.62
N SER A 234 10.31 16.41 -7.88
CA SER A 234 9.35 15.47 -7.27
C SER A 234 9.71 14.01 -7.59
N SER A 235 9.67 13.12 -6.59
CA SER A 235 9.81 11.66 -6.73
C SER A 235 8.45 10.97 -6.73
N PHE A 236 8.09 10.33 -7.84
CA PHE A 236 6.82 9.62 -8.01
C PHE A 236 6.95 8.10 -8.01
N CYS A 237 8.16 7.59 -8.20
CA CYS A 237 8.42 6.16 -8.14
C CYS A 237 8.96 5.77 -6.76
N TRP A 238 8.80 4.50 -6.43
CA TRP A 238 9.55 3.90 -5.34
C TRP A 238 11.07 3.98 -5.59
N CYS A 239 11.85 3.89 -4.52
CA CYS A 239 13.28 3.65 -4.57
C CYS A 239 13.59 2.24 -4.06
N MET A 240 14.74 1.70 -4.47
CA MET A 240 15.23 0.41 -3.99
C MET A 240 16.30 0.65 -2.94
N TRP A 241 16.29 -0.14 -1.86
CA TRP A 241 17.32 -0.06 -0.83
C TRP A 241 18.06 -1.39 -0.68
N SER A 242 19.32 -1.31 -0.28
CA SER A 242 20.16 -2.47 0.05
C SER A 242 21.09 -2.20 1.21
N LEU A 243 21.38 -3.24 2.00
CA LEU A 243 22.38 -3.22 3.04
C LEU A 243 23.06 -4.60 3.14
N ASP A 244 24.38 -4.61 3.04
CA ASP A 244 25.18 -5.80 3.34
C ASP A 244 25.34 -5.93 4.85
N ILE A 245 24.90 -7.06 5.39
CA ILE A 245 24.88 -7.36 6.82
C ILE A 245 25.84 -8.53 7.08
N PRO A 246 26.84 -8.38 7.97
CA PRO A 246 27.66 -9.52 8.40
C PRO A 246 26.79 -10.64 8.97
N VAL A 247 27.01 -11.88 8.52
CA VAL A 247 26.27 -13.05 9.02
C VAL A 247 26.35 -13.20 10.55
N PRO A 248 27.50 -12.95 11.22
CA PRO A 248 27.56 -12.97 12.68
C PRO A 248 26.61 -11.99 13.39
N ASP A 249 26.31 -10.86 12.76
CA ASP A 249 25.33 -9.91 13.30
C ASP A 249 23.91 -10.48 13.20
N LEU A 250 23.58 -11.15 12.09
CA LEU A 250 22.29 -11.83 11.94
C LEU A 250 22.14 -13.00 12.93
N GLU A 251 23.21 -13.76 13.17
CA GLU A 251 23.21 -14.86 14.14
C GLU A 251 22.91 -14.39 15.57
N THR A 252 23.34 -13.19 15.93
CA THR A 252 23.14 -12.60 17.26
C THR A 252 21.84 -11.80 17.38
N SER A 253 21.09 -11.66 16.29
CA SER A 253 19.87 -10.86 16.21
C SER A 253 18.60 -11.71 16.20
N ASP A 254 17.48 -11.13 16.64
CA ASP A 254 16.17 -11.78 16.62
C ASP A 254 15.27 -11.26 15.49
N ALA A 255 15.62 -10.13 14.88
CA ALA A 255 14.85 -9.50 13.82
C ALA A 255 15.68 -8.56 12.95
N ILE A 256 15.18 -8.33 11.74
CA ILE A 256 15.56 -7.21 10.89
C ILE A 256 14.40 -6.22 10.89
N LEU A 257 14.66 -4.99 11.29
CA LEU A 257 13.71 -3.88 11.27
C LEU A 257 14.08 -2.89 10.18
N VAL A 258 13.10 -2.42 9.42
CA VAL A 258 13.30 -1.44 8.35
C VAL A 258 12.37 -0.24 8.57
N ARG A 259 12.93 0.96 8.44
CA ARG A 259 12.16 2.22 8.38
C ARG A 259 12.72 3.17 7.34
N ALA A 260 11.86 3.99 6.77
CA ALA A 260 12.24 5.08 5.86
C ALA A 260 11.89 6.46 6.44
N MET A 261 12.60 7.47 5.94
CA MET A 261 12.36 8.89 6.19
C MET A 261 12.38 9.68 4.87
N ASP A 262 11.42 10.58 4.69
CA ASP A 262 11.37 11.49 3.52
C ASP A 262 12.11 12.81 3.76
N GLU A 263 12.25 13.60 2.69
CA GLU A 263 12.89 14.92 2.71
C GLU A 263 12.21 15.96 3.61
N ALA A 264 10.96 15.71 4.02
CA ALA A 264 10.25 16.52 5.00
C ALA A 264 10.48 16.02 6.44
N MET A 265 11.42 15.11 6.64
CA MET A 265 11.78 14.47 7.91
C MET A 265 10.62 13.66 8.52
N ASN A 266 9.63 13.25 7.71
CA ASN A 266 8.59 12.34 8.18
C ASN A 266 9.17 10.92 8.22
N ILE A 267 9.06 10.29 9.38
CA ILE A 267 9.58 8.95 9.63
C ILE A 267 8.44 7.96 9.84
N GLN A 268 8.64 6.70 9.42
CA GLN A 268 7.70 5.64 9.77
C GLN A 268 7.61 5.46 11.30
N PRO A 269 6.39 5.33 11.85
CA PRO A 269 6.21 5.16 13.28
C PRO A 269 6.67 3.77 13.74
N ARG A 270 7.08 3.68 15.00
CA ARG A 270 7.31 2.40 15.67
C ARG A 270 6.00 1.64 15.86
N ASP A 271 4.99 2.35 16.35
CA ASP A 271 3.71 1.79 16.76
C ASP A 271 2.71 1.80 15.61
N MET A 272 1.85 0.79 15.61
CA MET A 272 0.82 0.65 14.59
C MET A 272 -0.31 1.66 14.83
N TYR A 273 -0.60 2.47 13.82
CA TYR A 273 -1.85 3.25 13.76
C TYR A 273 -2.98 2.34 13.24
N TRP A 274 -3.59 1.57 14.12
CA TRP A 274 -4.72 0.72 13.73
C TRP A 274 -5.94 1.58 13.39
N SER A 275 -6.58 1.31 12.25
CA SER A 275 -7.81 1.98 11.82
C SER A 275 -8.81 0.97 11.24
N VAL A 276 -10.08 1.36 11.16
CA VAL A 276 -11.21 0.51 10.75
C VAL A 276 -10.98 -0.20 9.40
N LEU A 277 -10.40 0.50 8.42
CA LEU A 277 -10.11 -0.07 7.09
C LEU A 277 -8.70 -0.67 6.98
N GLY A 278 -7.83 -0.47 7.97
CA GLY A 278 -6.44 -0.95 7.94
C GLY A 278 -5.57 -0.31 6.84
N MET A 279 -5.99 0.84 6.31
CA MET A 279 -5.28 1.55 5.24
C MET A 279 -4.12 2.37 5.78
N MET A 280 -3.15 2.69 4.92
CA MET A 280 -1.97 3.48 5.26
C MET A 280 -1.16 2.93 6.44
N ASN A 281 -1.24 1.62 6.68
CA ASN A 281 -0.44 0.97 7.71
C ASN A 281 1.04 1.02 7.33
N ASN A 282 1.81 1.87 8.01
CA ASN A 282 3.23 2.11 7.74
C ASN A 282 4.18 1.98 8.95
N PRO A 283 3.93 1.16 9.99
CA PRO A 283 4.90 0.98 11.06
C PRO A 283 6.18 0.32 10.51
N TRP A 284 7.24 0.28 11.32
CA TRP A 284 8.50 -0.39 10.92
C TRP A 284 8.25 -1.81 10.44
N PHE A 285 8.77 -2.14 9.25
CA PHE A 285 8.66 -3.48 8.71
C PHE A 285 9.60 -4.42 9.47
N ARG A 286 9.08 -5.54 9.97
CA ARG A 286 9.83 -6.48 10.82
C ARG A 286 9.88 -7.86 10.18
N ILE A 287 11.07 -8.38 10.00
CA ILE A 287 11.33 -9.79 9.69
C ILE A 287 11.86 -10.47 10.94
N SER A 288 11.24 -11.56 11.38
CA SER A 288 11.78 -12.39 12.46
C SER A 288 12.91 -13.28 11.95
N ILE A 289 13.95 -13.44 12.75
CA ILE A 289 15.02 -14.43 12.53
C ILE A 289 14.77 -15.60 13.47
N ILE A 290 14.68 -16.81 12.90
CA ILE A 290 14.43 -18.05 13.63
C ILE A 290 15.66 -18.94 13.46
N LYS A 291 16.30 -19.30 14.57
CA LYS A 291 17.57 -20.07 14.56
C LYS A 291 17.22 -21.56 14.61
N GLU A 292 17.41 -22.27 13.50
CA GLU A 292 17.02 -23.67 13.35
C GLU A 292 18.07 -24.45 12.55
N ASN A 293 18.43 -25.65 13.00
CA ASN A 293 19.26 -26.62 12.26
C ASN A 293 20.59 -26.07 11.68
N GLY A 294 21.27 -25.18 12.41
CA GLY A 294 22.52 -24.57 11.92
C GLY A 294 22.32 -23.53 10.81
N GLY A 295 21.09 -23.03 10.64
CA GLY A 295 20.73 -21.95 9.73
C GLY A 295 19.86 -20.89 10.39
N LEU A 296 19.68 -19.77 9.67
CA LEU A 296 18.77 -18.69 10.02
C LEU A 296 17.59 -18.70 9.06
N LYS A 297 16.40 -19.01 9.58
CA LYS A 297 15.14 -18.95 8.84
C LYS A 297 14.47 -17.60 9.04
N PHE A 298 14.01 -16.98 7.95
CA PHE A 298 13.41 -15.65 7.99
C PHE A 298 11.89 -15.72 7.84
N ALA A 299 11.16 -15.01 8.70
CA ALA A 299 9.70 -14.91 8.62
C ALA A 299 9.27 -13.46 8.48
N HIS A 300 8.61 -13.14 7.38
CA HIS A 300 7.89 -11.87 7.16
C HIS A 300 6.67 -11.73 8.10
N PRO A 301 6.07 -10.53 8.24
CA PRO A 301 4.90 -10.32 9.11
C PRO A 301 3.73 -11.26 8.81
N THR A 302 3.32 -11.31 7.55
CA THR A 302 2.17 -12.06 7.04
C THR A 302 2.43 -12.48 5.59
N GLN A 303 1.70 -13.47 5.10
CA GLN A 303 1.56 -13.78 3.68
C GLN A 303 0.39 -12.97 3.06
N PRO A 304 0.35 -12.78 1.72
CA PRO A 304 -0.72 -12.03 1.08
C PRO A 304 -2.06 -12.79 1.10
N ALA A 305 -3.16 -12.05 1.01
CA ALA A 305 -4.52 -12.58 1.01
C ALA A 305 -4.83 -13.41 2.28
N LEU A 306 -5.35 -14.62 2.11
CA LEU A 306 -5.68 -15.55 3.20
C LEU A 306 -4.64 -16.66 3.35
N MET A 307 -3.47 -16.52 2.73
CA MET A 307 -2.40 -17.49 2.88
C MET A 307 -1.91 -17.49 4.33
N PRO A 308 -1.82 -18.66 4.98
CA PRO A 308 -1.29 -18.74 6.34
C PRO A 308 0.23 -18.51 6.31
N GLY A 309 0.76 -18.06 7.43
CA GLY A 309 2.19 -17.87 7.67
C GLY A 309 2.56 -16.46 8.09
N GLY A 310 3.82 -16.32 8.45
CA GLY A 310 4.38 -15.08 8.98
C GLY A 310 4.43 -15.07 10.50
N TRP A 311 5.35 -14.26 11.04
CA TRP A 311 5.59 -14.24 12.48
C TRP A 311 4.40 -13.71 13.27
N MET A 312 3.54 -12.87 12.69
CA MET A 312 2.36 -12.35 13.39
C MET A 312 1.35 -13.45 13.70
N GLU A 313 1.19 -14.42 12.81
CA GLU A 313 0.30 -15.57 13.02
C GLU A 313 0.84 -16.47 14.12
N GLU A 314 2.14 -16.75 14.10
CA GLU A 314 2.80 -17.57 15.13
C GLU A 314 2.75 -16.94 16.52
N VAL A 315 2.90 -15.61 16.61
CA VAL A 315 2.72 -14.87 17.87
C VAL A 315 1.28 -15.01 18.38
N LYS A 316 0.27 -14.88 17.51
CA LYS A 316 -1.13 -15.08 17.89
C LYS A 316 -1.41 -16.50 18.36
N LYS A 317 -0.92 -17.53 17.65
CA LYS A 317 -1.04 -18.95 18.06
C LYS A 317 -0.46 -19.20 19.45
N LYS A 318 0.63 -18.50 19.80
CA LYS A 318 1.27 -18.56 21.12
C LYS A 318 0.61 -17.64 22.17
N GLY A 319 -0.51 -17.00 21.85
CA GLY A 319 -1.24 -16.09 22.74
C GLY A 319 -0.51 -14.78 23.04
N GLY A 320 0.39 -14.34 22.16
CA GLY A 320 1.11 -13.07 22.30
C GLY A 320 0.27 -11.86 21.90
N ASP A 321 0.56 -10.71 22.51
CA ASP A 321 -0.12 -9.45 22.22
C ASP A 321 0.67 -8.57 21.24
N LEU A 322 0.28 -8.59 19.97
CA LEU A 322 0.87 -7.74 18.93
C LEU A 322 0.70 -6.22 19.15
N THR A 323 -0.11 -5.79 20.13
CA THR A 323 -0.31 -4.37 20.47
C THR A 323 0.55 -3.87 21.63
N ASN A 324 1.35 -4.75 22.23
CA ASN A 324 2.16 -4.43 23.42
C ASN A 324 3.35 -3.49 23.19
N GLY A 325 3.55 -2.95 21.98
CA GLY A 325 4.73 -2.13 21.65
C GLY A 325 6.05 -2.92 21.52
N TYR A 326 5.98 -4.26 21.55
CA TYR A 326 7.12 -5.19 21.43
C TYR A 326 6.80 -6.36 20.49
N TRP A 327 5.94 -6.13 19.49
CA TRP A 327 5.57 -7.12 18.46
C TRP A 327 5.08 -8.46 19.04
N GLY A 328 4.46 -8.44 20.22
CA GLY A 328 3.98 -9.63 20.93
C GLY A 328 5.06 -10.55 21.51
N GLN A 329 6.32 -10.11 21.53
CA GLN A 329 7.33 -10.73 22.39
C GLN A 329 6.94 -10.54 23.86
N ARG A 330 7.13 -11.59 24.66
CA ARG A 330 6.86 -11.56 26.10
C ARG A 330 8.06 -10.96 26.82
N SER A 331 7.88 -9.91 27.61
CA SER A 331 8.86 -9.49 28.59
C SER A 331 8.87 -10.50 29.75
N ASN A 332 10.05 -10.94 30.18
CA ASN A 332 10.20 -11.84 31.33
C ASN A 332 9.56 -11.18 32.58
N GLY A 333 8.38 -11.65 32.99
CA GLY A 333 7.76 -11.27 34.27
C GLY A 333 6.37 -10.61 34.23
N VAL A 334 5.72 -10.43 33.08
CA VAL A 334 4.34 -9.87 33.05
C VAL A 334 3.29 -10.99 32.97
N ALA A 335 2.38 -10.99 33.95
CA ALA A 335 1.29 -11.97 34.07
C ALA A 335 0.29 -11.86 32.91
N THR A 336 -0.18 -13.03 32.48
CA THR A 336 -1.14 -13.26 31.40
C THR A 336 -2.48 -12.57 31.67
N THR A 337 -2.89 -11.63 30.82
CA THR A 337 -4.32 -11.44 30.55
C THR A 337 -4.70 -12.49 29.51
N MET A 338 -5.54 -13.45 29.88
CA MET A 338 -6.11 -14.39 28.91
C MET A 338 -6.77 -13.57 27.79
N PRO A 339 -6.49 -13.85 26.51
CA PRO A 339 -7.21 -13.20 25.44
C PRO A 339 -8.70 -13.49 25.63
N VAL A 340 -9.52 -12.43 25.58
CA VAL A 340 -10.96 -12.59 25.40
C VAL A 340 -11.11 -13.42 24.14
N VAL A 341 -11.69 -14.61 24.26
CA VAL A 341 -12.09 -15.44 23.13
C VAL A 341 -13.09 -14.61 22.34
N THR A 342 -12.61 -13.88 21.35
CA THR A 342 -13.50 -13.32 20.33
C THR A 342 -14.08 -14.51 19.62
N GLU A 343 -15.39 -14.73 19.78
CA GLU A 343 -16.12 -15.68 18.96
C GLU A 343 -15.75 -15.43 17.51
N GLU A 344 -15.21 -16.45 16.85
CA GLU A 344 -15.05 -16.43 15.40
C GLU A 344 -16.46 -16.27 14.82
N ILE A 345 -16.77 -15.06 14.36
CA ILE A 345 -17.93 -14.84 13.52
C ILE A 345 -17.58 -15.46 12.17
N ASP A 346 -17.99 -16.71 12.03
CA ASP A 346 -18.01 -17.42 10.77
C ASP A 346 -18.96 -16.68 9.83
N MET A 347 -18.38 -15.99 8.84
CA MET A 347 -19.13 -15.28 7.80
C MET A 347 -19.64 -16.25 6.72
N THR A 348 -19.30 -17.55 6.83
CA THR A 348 -19.91 -18.60 6.02
C THR A 348 -21.18 -19.09 6.71
N ALA A 349 -22.23 -19.34 5.93
CA ALA A 349 -23.42 -19.95 6.51
C ALA A 349 -23.06 -21.39 6.95
N LYS A 350 -23.22 -21.66 8.25
CA LYS A 350 -22.93 -22.97 8.84
C LYS A 350 -23.65 -24.08 8.05
N GLY A 351 -22.89 -25.06 7.56
CA GLY A 351 -23.40 -26.18 6.76
C GLY A 351 -23.22 -26.05 5.25
N LEU A 352 -22.59 -24.98 4.75
CA LEU A 352 -22.18 -24.89 3.34
C LEU A 352 -20.94 -25.74 3.06
N ASN A 353 -21.19 -27.00 2.74
CA ASN A 353 -20.16 -27.97 2.35
C ASN A 353 -20.13 -28.18 0.81
N ASN A 354 -20.80 -27.32 0.05
CA ASN A 354 -20.92 -27.47 -1.39
C ASN A 354 -19.58 -27.16 -2.07
N VAL A 355 -18.95 -28.21 -2.57
CA VAL A 355 -17.76 -28.11 -3.43
C VAL A 355 -18.26 -27.97 -4.87
N ILE A 356 -18.14 -26.76 -5.41
CA ILE A 356 -18.49 -26.48 -6.81
C ILE A 356 -17.39 -27.05 -7.69
N SER A 357 -17.72 -28.01 -8.56
CA SER A 357 -16.77 -28.55 -9.52
C SER A 357 -16.54 -27.58 -10.69
N ILE A 358 -15.43 -27.74 -11.41
CA ILE A 358 -15.15 -26.92 -12.60
C ILE A 358 -16.20 -27.18 -13.70
N GLU A 359 -16.75 -28.38 -13.77
CA GLU A 359 -17.84 -28.75 -14.68
C GLU A 359 -19.14 -28.04 -14.31
N GLU A 360 -19.46 -27.96 -13.02
CA GLU A 360 -20.61 -27.22 -12.52
C GLU A 360 -20.45 -25.74 -12.85
N LEU A 361 -19.30 -25.13 -12.54
CA LEU A 361 -19.04 -23.73 -12.88
C LEU A 361 -19.22 -23.43 -14.38
N ARG A 362 -18.77 -24.35 -15.25
CA ARG A 362 -18.89 -24.23 -16.70
C ARG A 362 -20.32 -24.41 -17.21
N SER A 363 -21.20 -25.13 -16.51
CA SER A 363 -22.59 -25.31 -16.93
C SER A 363 -23.42 -24.01 -16.82
N HIS A 364 -22.89 -23.02 -16.09
CA HIS A 364 -23.46 -21.68 -15.94
C HIS A 364 -22.71 -20.59 -16.74
N SER A 365 -22.00 -20.97 -17.82
CA SER A 365 -21.20 -20.03 -18.62
C SER A 365 -21.98 -19.33 -19.74
N THR A 366 -23.30 -19.52 -19.84
CA THR A 366 -24.13 -18.89 -20.88
C THR A 366 -24.93 -17.72 -20.32
N ALA A 367 -25.32 -16.80 -21.21
CA ALA A 367 -26.08 -15.62 -20.83
C ALA A 367 -27.48 -15.97 -20.28
N GLU A 368 -28.02 -17.14 -20.67
CA GLU A 368 -29.32 -17.63 -20.20
C GLU A 368 -29.26 -18.31 -18.83
N ASN A 369 -28.08 -18.71 -18.35
CA ASN A 369 -27.91 -19.38 -17.06
C ASN A 369 -26.63 -18.92 -16.34
N PRO A 370 -26.49 -17.63 -15.97
CA PRO A 370 -25.30 -17.16 -15.29
C PRO A 370 -25.28 -17.62 -13.82
N TRP A 371 -24.08 -17.87 -13.29
CA TRP A 371 -23.91 -18.21 -11.87
C TRP A 371 -24.11 -16.98 -10.95
N PHE A 372 -23.81 -15.79 -11.46
CA PHE A 372 -23.88 -14.50 -10.74
C PHE A 372 -24.70 -13.48 -11.51
#